data_AF-A0A3D5C2I2-F1
#
_entry.id   AF-A0A3D5C2I2-F1
#
_cell.length_a   1.000
_cell.length_b   1.000
_cell.length_c   1.000
_cell.angle_alpha   90.00
_cell.angle_beta   90.00
_cell.angle_gamma   90.00
#
_symmetry.space_group_name_H-M   'P 1'
#
loop_
_entity.id
_entity.type
_entity.pdbx_description
1 polymer ?
#
loop_
_entity_poly.entity_id
_entity_poly.type
_entity_poly.pdbx_seq_one_letter_code
_entity_poly.pdbx_strand_id
1 'polypeptide(L)'
;MPITAVVLVIASAFLHATWNLLAKDSRGGPLFFWQALVASGFVFLVPFLVLLSQNPIPANGWVWIAATGVLHTAYFSTLAIAYVRADLSLAYPIARGLG
;
A
#
# COMPACT_ATOMS: atom_id res chain seq x y z
N MET A 1 -26.09 -7.25 6.79
CA MET A 1 -24.82 -6.48 6.81
C MET A 1 -24.91 -5.46 7.93
N PRO A 2 -24.03 -5.49 8.94
CA PRO A 2 -24.04 -4.49 9.99
C PRO A 2 -23.70 -3.11 9.41
N ILE A 3 -24.35 -2.05 9.90
CA ILE A 3 -24.13 -0.65 9.44
C ILE A 3 -22.64 -0.27 9.53
N THR A 4 -21.94 -0.75 10.55
CA THR A 4 -20.49 -0.54 10.72
C THR A 4 -19.68 -1.05 9.53
N ALA A 5 -20.02 -2.22 8.98
CA ALA A 5 -19.34 -2.75 7.80
C ALA A 5 -19.59 -1.87 6.57
N VAL A 6 -20.82 -1.36 6.38
CA VAL A 6 -21.15 -0.45 5.27
C VAL A 6 -20.32 0.84 5.38
N VAL A 7 -20.25 1.42 6.58
CA VAL A 7 -19.45 2.63 6.83
C VAL A 7 -17.96 2.40 6.54
N LEU A 8 -17.39 1.29 7.01
CA LEU A 8 -15.98 0.96 6.78
C LEU A 8 -15.67 0.76 5.28
N VAL A 9 -16.57 0.11 4.55
CA VAL A 9 -16.40 -0.10 3.10
C VAL A 9 -16.43 1.23 2.34
N ILE A 10 -17.38 2.10 2.65
CA ILE A 10 -17.48 3.43 2.02
C ILE A 10 -16.23 4.27 2.36
N ALA A 11 -15.81 4.30 3.62
CA ALA A 11 -14.60 5.01 4.03
C ALA A 11 -13.36 4.47 3.31
N SER A 12 -13.22 3.15 3.19
CA SER A 12 -12.14 2.50 2.44
C SER A 12 -12.14 2.93 0.97
N ALA A 13 -13.31 2.99 0.31
CA ALA A 13 -13.43 3.44 -1.07
C ALA A 13 -12.91 4.89 -1.26
N PHE A 14 -13.29 5.81 -0.36
CA PHE A 14 -12.78 7.19 -0.39
C PHE A 14 -11.28 7.27 -0.15
N LEU A 15 -10.75 6.52 0.81
CA LEU A 15 -9.30 6.47 1.09
C LEU A 15 -8.53 5.94 -0.12
N HIS A 16 -9.01 4.88 -0.75
CA HIS A 16 -8.41 4.33 -1.97
C HIS A 16 -8.44 5.32 -3.13
N ALA A 17 -9.58 5.97 -3.38
CA ALA A 17 -9.69 6.96 -4.45
C ALA A 17 -8.72 8.14 -4.21
N THR A 18 -8.69 8.65 -2.98
CA THR A 18 -7.80 9.75 -2.56
C THR A 18 -6.34 9.37 -2.72
N TRP A 19 -5.95 8.17 -2.24
CA TRP A 19 -4.59 7.67 -2.37
C TRP A 19 -4.13 7.59 -3.84
N ASN A 20 -4.96 7.04 -4.73
CA ASN A 20 -4.61 6.92 -6.15
C ASN A 20 -4.50 8.28 -6.83
N LEU A 21 -5.36 9.24 -6.46
CA LEU A 21 -5.29 10.60 -6.96
C LEU A 21 -3.98 11.27 -6.53
N LEU A 22 -3.61 11.21 -5.24
CA LEU A 22 -2.35 11.77 -4.73
C LEU A 22 -1.12 11.10 -5.35
N ALA A 23 -1.16 9.78 -5.55
CA ALA A 23 -0.10 9.05 -6.23
C ALA A 23 0.07 9.47 -7.69
N LYS A 24 -1.01 9.81 -8.39
CA LYS A 24 -0.95 10.32 -9.76
C LYS A 24 -0.53 11.80 -9.81
N ASP A 25 -1.04 12.64 -8.91
CA ASP A 25 -0.78 14.08 -8.86
C ASP A 25 0.69 14.40 -8.51
N SER A 26 1.31 13.57 -7.66
CA SER A 26 2.77 13.55 -7.45
C SER A 26 3.58 13.06 -8.67
N ARG A 27 2.94 13.05 -9.86
CA ARG A 27 3.42 12.52 -11.14
C ARG A 27 3.84 11.06 -11.09
N GLY A 28 3.33 10.25 -10.15
CA GLY A 28 3.75 8.85 -9.99
C GLY A 28 5.22 8.68 -9.65
N GLY A 29 5.86 9.72 -9.08
CA GLY A 29 7.29 9.66 -8.76
C GLY A 29 7.59 8.58 -7.71
N PRO A 30 8.67 7.79 -7.86
CA PRO A 30 9.14 6.85 -6.84
C PRO A 30 9.30 7.48 -5.44
N LEU A 31 9.54 8.79 -5.39
CA LEU A 31 9.65 9.57 -4.17
C LEU A 31 8.36 9.59 -3.34
N PHE A 32 7.18 9.71 -3.97
CA PHE A 32 5.90 9.69 -3.25
C PHE A 32 5.68 8.35 -2.53
N PHE A 33 5.88 7.25 -3.27
CA PHE A 33 5.76 5.91 -2.71
C PHE A 33 6.79 5.65 -1.61
N TRP A 34 8.02 6.14 -1.77
CA TRP A 34 9.06 6.04 -0.75
C TRP A 34 8.70 6.82 0.52
N GLN A 35 8.26 8.07 0.39
CA GLN A 35 7.82 8.89 1.53
C GLN A 35 6.65 8.26 2.27
N ALA A 36 5.67 7.73 1.54
CA ALA A 36 4.55 7.05 2.15
C ALA A 36 4.95 5.76 2.88
N LEU A 37 5.88 4.99 2.30
CA LEU A 37 6.42 3.80 2.95
C LEU A 37 7.16 4.16 4.25
N VAL A 38 8.02 5.18 4.21
CA VAL A 38 8.74 5.66 5.39
C VAL A 38 7.78 6.19 6.45
N ALA A 39 6.80 7.02 6.07
CA ALA A 39 5.78 7.53 6.98
C ALA A 39 4.98 6.40 7.63
N SER A 40 4.58 5.39 6.84
CA SER A 40 3.90 4.20 7.37
C SER A 40 4.79 3.44 8.36
N GLY A 41 6.08 3.30 8.06
CA GLY A 41 7.06 2.70 8.97
C GLY A 41 7.10 3.42 10.32
N PHE A 42 7.18 4.76 10.33
CA PHE A 42 7.17 5.53 11.57
C PHE A 42 5.86 5.40 12.36
N VAL A 43 4.71 5.48 11.67
CA VAL A 43 3.39 5.38 12.30
C VAL A 43 3.19 4.02 12.95
N PHE A 44 3.64 2.95 12.29
CA PHE A 44 3.38 1.57 12.73
C PHE A 44 4.53 0.93 13.52
N LEU A 45 5.70 1.57 13.64
CA LEU A 45 6.84 1.00 14.35
C LEU A 45 6.52 0.67 15.82
N VAL A 46 5.95 1.63 16.55
CA VAL A 46 5.65 1.44 17.98
C VAL A 46 4.61 0.32 18.19
N PRO A 47 3.44 0.32 17.52
CA PRO A 47 2.51 -0.81 17.58
C PRO A 47 3.15 -2.14 17.19
N PHE A 48 3.99 -2.15 16.15
CA PHE A 48 4.67 -3.36 15.71
C PHE A 48 5.61 -3.93 16.78
N LEU A 49 6.42 -3.10 17.43
CA LEU A 49 7.34 -3.54 18.49
C LEU A 49 6.58 -4.08 19.72
N VAL A 50 5.47 -3.44 20.10
CA VAL A 50 4.60 -3.93 21.18
C VAL A 50 4.06 -5.33 20.83
N LEU A 51 3.50 -5.50 19.64
CA LEU A 51 2.97 -6.78 19.20
C LEU A 51 4.05 -7.87 19.06
N LEU A 52 5.24 -7.50 18.59
CA LEU A 52 6.37 -8.41 18.45
C LEU A 52 6.85 -8.94 19.81
N SER A 53 6.82 -8.10 20.86
CA SER A 53 7.18 -8.52 22.22
C SER A 53 6.20 -9.53 22.81
N GLN A 54 4.91 -9.42 22.46
CA GLN A 54 3.86 -10.33 22.91
C GLN A 54 3.80 -11.60 22.07
N ASN A 55 4.12 -11.50 20.78
CA ASN A 55 4.03 -12.57 19.80
C ASN A 55 5.30 -12.62 18.95
N PRO A 56 6.38 -13.27 19.45
CA PRO A 56 7.62 -13.36 18.71
C PRO A 56 7.44 -14.05 17.37
N ILE A 57 8.03 -13.48 16.32
CA ILE A 57 7.97 -14.04 14.96
C ILE A 57 9.00 -15.17 14.86
N PRO A 58 8.59 -16.39 14.44
CA PRO A 58 9.53 -17.49 14.25
C PRO A 58 10.52 -17.18 13.13
N ALA A 59 11.68 -17.83 13.12
CA ALA A 59 12.76 -17.54 12.17
C ALA A 59 12.32 -17.61 10.69
N ASN A 60 11.47 -18.58 10.35
CA ASN A 60 10.88 -18.71 9.01
C ASN A 60 9.89 -17.59 8.67
N GLY A 61 9.23 -16.98 9.66
CA GLY A 61 8.32 -15.86 9.47
C GLY A 61 9.03 -14.63 8.91
N TRP A 62 10.27 -14.38 9.33
CA TRP A 62 11.09 -13.28 8.81
C TRP A 62 11.42 -13.45 7.33
N VAL A 63 11.58 -14.68 6.84
CA VAL A 63 11.78 -14.96 5.41
C VAL A 63 10.55 -14.50 4.61
N TRP A 64 9.35 -14.83 5.08
CA TRP A 64 8.11 -14.43 4.41
C TRP A 64 7.85 -12.92 4.49
N ILE A 65 8.22 -12.27 5.59
CA ILE A 65 8.16 -10.81 5.72
C ILE A 65 9.10 -10.15 4.71
N ALA A 66 10.35 -10.62 4.62
CA ALA A 66 11.32 -10.10 3.65
C ALA A 66 10.85 -10.32 2.21
N ALA A 67 10.39 -11.54 1.87
CA ALA A 67 9.86 -11.85 0.55
C ALA A 67 8.66 -10.97 0.18
N THR A 68 7.72 -10.78 1.11
CA THR A 68 6.56 -9.89 0.93
C THR A 68 6.99 -8.45 0.72
N GLY A 69 7.99 -7.98 1.49
CA GLY A 69 8.58 -6.65 1.33
C GLY A 69 9.15 -6.43 -0.07
N VAL A 70 9.96 -7.37 -0.56
CA VAL A 70 10.53 -7.32 -1.92
C VAL A 70 9.44 -7.27 -2.98
N LEU A 71 8.43 -8.13 -2.88
CA LEU A 71 7.30 -8.16 -3.83
C LEU A 71 6.52 -6.83 -3.81
N HIS A 72 6.26 -6.25 -2.64
CA HIS A 72 5.58 -4.96 -2.54
C HIS A 72 6.42 -3.82 -3.10
N THR A 73 7.73 -3.80 -2.84
CA THR A 73 8.64 -2.81 -3.44
C THR A 73 8.62 -2.90 -4.96
N ALA A 74 8.69 -4.11 -5.53
CA ALA A 74 8.58 -4.31 -6.97
C ALA A 74 7.23 -3.83 -7.51
N TYR A 75 6.13 -4.22 -6.86
CA TYR A 75 4.78 -3.79 -7.22
C TYR A 75 4.65 -2.25 -7.23
N PHE A 76 4.97 -1.58 -6.13
CA PHE A 76 4.85 -0.11 -6.06
C PHE A 76 5.80 0.62 -7.03
N SER A 77 6.99 0.07 -7.29
CA SER A 77 7.90 0.64 -8.30
C SER A 77 7.30 0.56 -9.70
N THR A 78 6.74 -0.60 -10.08
CA THR A 78 6.07 -0.74 -11.39
C THR A 78 4.81 0.11 -11.50
N LEU A 79 4.05 0.23 -10.41
CA LEU A 79 2.85 1.07 -10.34
C LEU A 79 3.19 2.56 -10.51
N ALA A 80 4.25 3.03 -9.84
CA ALA A 80 4.77 4.38 -9.99
C ALA A 80 5.08 4.70 -11.46
N ILE A 81 5.82 3.80 -12.13
CA ILE A 81 6.14 3.92 -13.55
C ILE A 81 4.88 3.94 -14.42
N ALA A 82 3.90 3.08 -14.14
CA ALA A 82 2.64 3.04 -14.88
C ALA A 82 1.85 4.36 -14.74
N TYR A 83 1.79 4.94 -13.54
CA TYR A 83 1.12 6.21 -13.30
C TYR A 83 1.85 7.41 -13.91
N VAL A 84 3.17 7.33 -14.15
CA VAL A 84 3.90 8.33 -14.95
C VAL A 84 3.52 8.21 -16.43
N ARG A 85 3.45 6.98 -16.95
CA ARG A 85 3.42 6.71 -18.41
C ARG A 85 2.03 6.58 -19.02
N ALA A 86 0.99 6.34 -18.22
CA ALA A 86 -0.36 6.10 -18.71
C ALA A 86 -1.41 6.91 -17.92
N ASP A 87 -2.55 7.15 -18.55
CA ASP A 87 -3.70 7.78 -17.88
C ASP A 87 -4.22 6.91 -16.74
N LEU A 88 -4.71 7.57 -15.68
CA LEU A 88 -5.21 6.87 -14.51
C LEU A 88 -6.35 5.90 -14.87
N SER A 89 -7.22 6.29 -15.81
CA SER A 89 -8.33 5.46 -16.32
C SER A 89 -7.88 4.17 -17.02
N LEU A 90 -6.63 4.10 -17.49
CA LEU A 90 -6.05 2.91 -18.12
C LEU A 90 -5.15 2.12 -17.16
N ALA A 91 -4.24 2.81 -16.48
CA ALA A 91 -3.28 2.19 -15.57
C ALA A 91 -3.99 1.53 -14.37
N TYR A 92 -5.04 2.16 -13.85
CA TYR A 92 -5.74 1.67 -12.66
C TYR A 92 -6.47 0.33 -12.88
N PRO A 93 -7.31 0.15 -13.93
CA PRO A 93 -7.92 -1.16 -14.20
C PRO A 93 -6.89 -2.28 -14.44
N ILE A 94 -5.82 -2.00 -15.19
CA ILE A 94 -4.79 -3.01 -15.48
C ILE A 94 -4.10 -3.45 -14.19
N ALA A 95 -3.71 -2.50 -13.33
CA ALA A 95 -3.03 -2.80 -12.07
C ALA A 95 -3.92 -3.59 -11.09
N ARG A 96 -5.25 -3.50 -11.22
CA ARG A 96 -6.22 -4.18 -10.36
C ARG A 96 -6.67 -5.55 -10.89
N GLY A 97 -6.12 -6.00 -12.02
CA GLY A 97 -6.65 -7.14 -12.77
C GLY A 97 -7.87 -6.70 -13.58
N LEU A 98 -8.06 -7.26 -14.77
CA LEU A 98 -9.08 -6.84 -15.76
C LEU A 98 -10.55 -7.01 -15.30
N GLY A 99 -10.80 -7.30 -14.02
CA GLY A 99 -12.10 -7.76 -13.51
C GLY A 99 -12.22 -9.27 -13.61
#